data_AF-A0A8S8XEC3-F1
#
_entry.id   AF-A0A8S8XEC3-F1
#
_cell.length_a   1.000
_cell.length_b   1.000
_cell.length_c   1.000
_cell.angle_alpha   90.00
_cell.angle_beta   90.00
_cell.angle_gamma   90.00
#
_symmetry.space_group_name_H-M   'P 1'
#
loop_
_entity.id
_entity.type
_entity.pdbx_description
1 polymer ?
#
loop_
_entity_poly.entity_id
_entity_poly.type
_entity_poly.pdbx_seq_one_letter_code
_entity_poly.pdbx_strand_id
1 'polypeptide(L)'
;MRKYLPTVLTLWIAFVFVQSLFFKFSNSPETQHIFGTLDAWGASLGFPGLFAPSGIFSQYVIGSAELVASSLLLLGLLPRLRILRPLGALVSVAVISGAILFHLFTPLGVVIDGDGGLLFGMACSVWIAGLVLLLQSRDLLLARLHAVTA
;
A
#
# COMPACT_ATOMS: atom_id res chain seq x y z
N MET A 1 23.39 5.51 11.54
CA MET A 1 22.00 5.74 11.07
C MET A 1 21.65 4.98 9.79
N ARG A 2 22.45 5.04 8.71
CA ARG A 2 22.14 4.35 7.42
C ARG A 2 21.88 2.83 7.51
N LYS A 3 22.51 2.12 8.45
CA LYS A 3 22.39 0.65 8.61
C LYS A 3 20.99 0.20 9.06
N TYR A 4 20.31 0.97 9.91
CA TYR A 4 19.02 0.59 10.48
C TYR A 4 17.83 1.20 9.74
N LEU A 5 18.08 2.24 8.92
CA LEU A 5 17.03 2.93 8.17
C LEU A 5 16.14 1.97 7.35
N PRO A 6 16.66 0.99 6.58
CA PRO A 6 15.80 0.08 5.84
C PRO A 6 14.90 -0.75 6.75
N THR A 7 15.41 -1.18 7.91
CA THR A 7 14.62 -1.94 8.89
C THR A 7 13.50 -1.08 9.48
N VAL A 8 13.80 0.16 9.86
CA VAL A 8 12.79 1.09 10.39
C VAL A 8 11.70 1.37 9.36
N LEU A 9 12.07 1.65 8.12
CA LEU A 9 11.09 1.89 7.04
C LEU A 9 10.25 0.63 6.75
N THR A 10 10.87 -0.54 6.72
CA THR A 10 10.16 -1.82 6.57
C THR A 10 9.14 -2.03 7.68
N LEU A 11 9.52 -1.81 8.94
CA LEU A 11 8.62 -1.98 10.08
C LEU A 11 7.50 -0.93 10.07
N TRP A 12 7.79 0.31 9.68
CA TRP A 12 6.78 1.36 9.54
C TRP A 12 5.70 0.99 8.52
N ILE A 13 6.10 0.60 7.31
CA ILE A 13 5.14 0.21 6.25
C ILE A 13 4.32 -1.00 6.71
N ALA A 14 4.97 -2.03 7.26
CA ALA A 14 4.29 -3.22 7.74
C ALA A 14 3.29 -2.91 8.86
N PHE A 15 3.66 -2.02 9.80
CA PHE A 15 2.77 -1.56 10.86
C PHE A 15 1.51 -0.91 10.31
N VAL A 16 1.65 0.09 9.41
CA VAL A 16 0.51 0.80 8.83
C VAL A 16 -0.39 -0.15 8.03
N PHE A 17 0.20 -1.02 7.20
CA PHE A 17 -0.56 -2.00 6.43
C PHE A 17 -1.33 -2.95 7.32
N VAL A 18 -0.66 -3.63 8.25
CA VAL A 18 -1.28 -4.61 9.16
C VAL A 18 -2.39 -3.97 10.00
N GLN A 19 -2.19 -2.75 10.50
CA GLN A 19 -3.25 -2.02 11.19
C GLN A 19 -4.44 -1.80 10.27
N SER A 20 -4.21 -1.35 9.03
CA SER A 20 -5.28 -1.10 8.06
C SER A 20 -6.05 -2.36 7.66
N LEU A 21 -5.42 -3.55 7.72
CA LEU A 21 -6.10 -4.82 7.42
C LEU A 21 -7.27 -5.08 8.36
N PHE A 22 -7.12 -4.74 9.65
CA PHE A 22 -8.20 -4.91 10.62
C PHE A 22 -9.45 -4.15 10.19
N PHE A 23 -9.31 -2.89 9.77
CA PHE A 23 -10.42 -2.07 9.29
C PHE A 23 -11.06 -2.63 8.02
N LYS A 24 -10.22 -3.06 7.05
CA LYS A 24 -10.67 -3.56 5.75
C LYS A 24 -11.42 -4.88 5.85
N PHE A 25 -10.85 -5.86 6.55
CA PHE A 25 -11.43 -7.21 6.65
C PHE A 25 -12.57 -7.30 7.67
N SER A 26 -12.69 -6.36 8.61
CA SER A 26 -13.83 -6.29 9.54
C SER A 26 -15.04 -5.53 9.00
N ASN A 27 -14.95 -4.95 7.80
CA ASN A 27 -15.96 -4.03 7.26
C ASN A 27 -16.28 -2.88 8.22
N SER A 28 -15.24 -2.27 8.79
CA SER A 28 -15.39 -1.09 9.63
C SER A 28 -16.21 0.01 8.93
N PRO A 29 -16.93 0.87 9.67
CA PRO A 29 -17.71 1.97 9.09
C PRO A 29 -16.89 2.85 8.15
N GLU A 30 -15.65 3.17 8.53
CA GLU A 30 -14.70 3.95 7.73
C GLU A 30 -14.34 3.25 6.40
N THR A 31 -14.13 1.93 6.42
CA THR A 31 -13.92 1.16 5.18
C THR A 31 -15.15 1.20 4.28
N GLN A 32 -16.36 1.03 4.84
CA GLN A 32 -17.59 1.09 4.06
C GLN A 32 -17.80 2.49 3.46
N HIS A 33 -17.47 3.54 4.21
CA HIS A 33 -17.54 4.92 3.73
C HIS A 33 -16.56 5.16 2.56
N ILE A 34 -15.29 4.77 2.71
CA ILE A 34 -14.27 4.96 1.67
C ILE A 34 -14.64 4.20 0.38
N PHE A 35 -14.88 2.90 0.48
CA PHE A 35 -15.15 2.08 -0.71
C PHE A 35 -16.54 2.32 -1.29
N GLY A 36 -17.53 2.68 -0.46
CA GLY A 36 -18.85 3.11 -0.93
C GLY A 36 -18.80 4.43 -1.71
N THR A 37 -18.01 5.40 -1.24
CA THR A 37 -17.79 6.67 -1.94
C THR A 37 -17.12 6.43 -3.30
N LEU A 38 -16.10 5.58 -3.33
CA LEU A 38 -15.41 5.21 -4.57
C LEU A 38 -16.30 4.42 -5.53
N ASP A 39 -17.15 3.51 -5.04
CA ASP A 39 -18.05 2.74 -5.89
C ASP A 39 -19.14 3.62 -6.51
N ALA A 40 -19.71 4.54 -5.74
CA ALA A 40 -20.66 5.53 -6.25
C ALA A 40 -20.02 6.44 -7.32
N TRP A 41 -18.79 6.88 -7.09
CA TRP A 41 -18.02 7.63 -8.07
C TRP A 41 -17.72 6.80 -9.33
N GLY A 42 -17.24 5.57 -9.18
CA GLY A 42 -16.99 4.65 -10.29
C GLY A 42 -18.23 4.36 -11.12
N ALA A 43 -19.38 4.17 -10.48
CA ALA A 43 -20.67 4.01 -11.14
C ALA A 43 -21.04 5.24 -11.98
N SER A 44 -20.76 6.46 -11.49
CA SER A 44 -21.00 7.70 -12.25
C SER A 44 -20.16 7.80 -13.53
N LEU A 45 -19.06 7.06 -13.62
CA LEU A 45 -18.18 6.96 -14.79
C LEU A 45 -18.47 5.75 -15.68
N GLY A 46 -19.53 4.97 -15.38
CA GLY A 46 -19.90 3.77 -16.13
C GLY A 46 -19.23 2.48 -15.65
N PHE A 47 -18.61 2.48 -14.47
CA PHE A 47 -17.97 1.30 -13.86
C PHE A 47 -18.63 0.90 -12.53
N PRO A 48 -19.92 0.50 -12.53
CA PRO A 48 -20.60 0.10 -11.31
C PRO A 48 -19.99 -1.17 -10.71
N GLY A 49 -19.88 -1.24 -9.39
CA GLY A 49 -19.36 -2.40 -8.67
C GLY A 49 -17.83 -2.56 -8.74
N LEU A 50 -17.12 -1.57 -9.30
CA LEU A 50 -15.66 -1.60 -9.41
C LEU A 50 -14.99 -1.64 -8.02
N PHE A 51 -15.55 -0.93 -7.04
CA PHE A 51 -15.05 -0.82 -5.67
C PHE A 51 -15.97 -1.48 -4.63
N ALA A 52 -17.14 -1.97 -5.04
CA ALA A 52 -18.03 -2.76 -4.20
C ALA A 52 -17.29 -3.97 -3.57
N PRO A 53 -17.85 -4.60 -2.52
CA PRO A 53 -17.20 -5.74 -1.85
C PRO A 53 -16.82 -6.92 -2.77
N SER A 54 -17.55 -7.13 -3.86
CA SER A 54 -17.25 -8.15 -4.89
C SER A 54 -16.38 -7.62 -6.05
N GLY A 55 -16.06 -6.33 -6.05
CA GLY A 55 -15.32 -5.65 -7.10
C GLY A 55 -13.83 -5.99 -7.13
N ILE A 56 -13.21 -5.77 -8.28
CA ILE A 56 -11.78 -6.03 -8.48
C ILE A 56 -10.88 -5.02 -7.76
N PHE A 57 -11.41 -3.86 -7.36
CA PHE A 57 -10.74 -2.88 -6.49
C PHE A 57 -11.42 -2.78 -5.12
N SER A 58 -12.04 -3.86 -4.64
CA SER A 58 -12.64 -3.92 -3.31
C SER A 58 -11.60 -3.79 -2.19
N GLN A 59 -12.10 -3.50 -0.98
CA GLN A 59 -11.30 -3.48 0.25
C GLN A 59 -10.56 -4.79 0.49
N TYR A 60 -11.10 -5.92 0.07
CA TYR A 60 -10.48 -7.23 0.25
C TYR A 60 -9.32 -7.44 -0.71
N VAL A 61 -9.42 -6.97 -1.95
CA VAL A 61 -8.32 -7.05 -2.92
C VAL A 61 -7.17 -6.15 -2.48
N ILE A 62 -7.47 -4.91 -2.11
CA ILE A 62 -6.46 -3.96 -1.61
C ILE A 62 -5.83 -4.48 -0.31
N GLY A 63 -6.64 -4.93 0.64
CA GLY A 63 -6.16 -5.52 1.90
C GLY A 63 -5.30 -6.76 1.68
N SER A 64 -5.64 -7.61 0.71
CA SER A 64 -4.80 -8.77 0.35
C SER A 64 -3.46 -8.33 -0.25
N ALA A 65 -3.44 -7.31 -1.10
CA ALA A 65 -2.20 -6.76 -1.64
C ALA A 65 -1.30 -6.16 -0.55
N GLU A 66 -1.88 -5.47 0.43
CA GLU A 66 -1.16 -4.94 1.60
C GLU A 66 -0.64 -6.05 2.52
N LEU A 67 -1.40 -7.14 2.69
CA LEU A 67 -0.94 -8.32 3.43
C LEU A 67 0.25 -9.00 2.73
N VAL A 68 0.21 -9.12 1.41
CA VAL A 68 1.34 -9.63 0.62
C VAL A 68 2.54 -8.70 0.75
N ALA A 69 2.35 -7.39 0.60
CA ALA A 69 3.42 -6.41 0.71
C ALA A 69 4.09 -6.42 2.09
N SER A 70 3.30 -6.42 3.16
CA SER A 70 3.81 -6.51 4.54
C SER A 70 4.54 -7.83 4.80
N SER A 71 4.02 -8.95 4.31
CA SER A 71 4.69 -10.26 4.41
C SER A 71 6.05 -10.28 3.70
N LEU A 72 6.12 -9.77 2.46
CA LEU A 72 7.36 -9.66 1.69
C LEU A 72 8.39 -8.76 2.38
N LEU A 73 7.94 -7.62 2.92
CA LEU A 73 8.77 -6.67 3.66
C LEU A 73 9.35 -7.30 4.93
N LEU A 74 8.52 -7.94 5.75
CA LEU A 74 8.94 -8.58 7.00
C LEU A 74 9.86 -9.76 6.75
N LEU A 75 9.54 -10.65 5.80
CA LEU A 75 10.44 -11.74 5.40
C LEU A 75 11.76 -11.20 4.83
N GLY A 76 11.71 -10.07 4.13
CA GLY A 76 12.88 -9.36 3.60
C GLY A 76 13.86 -8.84 4.65
N LEU A 77 13.49 -8.85 5.94
CA LEU A 77 14.43 -8.58 7.04
C LEU A 77 15.44 -9.72 7.25
N LEU A 78 15.08 -10.95 6.85
CA LEU A 78 15.98 -12.11 6.94
C LEU A 78 17.07 -12.00 5.87
N PRO A 79 18.37 -12.15 6.21
CA PRO A 79 19.46 -11.99 5.25
C PRO A 79 19.33 -12.87 3.99
N ARG A 80 18.80 -14.10 4.15
CA ARG A 80 18.57 -15.05 3.06
C ARG A 80 17.45 -14.63 2.10
N LEU A 81 16.47 -13.87 2.59
CA LEU A 81 15.29 -13.43 1.85
C LEU A 81 15.33 -11.93 1.53
N ARG A 82 16.50 -11.29 1.64
CA ARG A 82 16.66 -9.83 1.45
C ARG A 82 16.09 -9.30 0.13
N ILE A 83 16.04 -10.13 -0.91
CA ILE A 83 15.45 -9.77 -2.21
C ILE A 83 13.93 -9.52 -2.14
N LEU A 84 13.23 -10.05 -1.14
CA LEU A 84 11.80 -9.82 -0.96
C LEU A 84 11.49 -8.39 -0.52
N ARG A 85 12.44 -7.70 0.14
CA ARG A 85 12.26 -6.32 0.61
C ARG A 85 11.94 -5.34 -0.53
N PRO A 86 12.75 -5.24 -1.62
CA PRO A 86 12.37 -4.37 -2.73
C PRO A 86 11.08 -4.79 -3.44
N LEU A 87 10.74 -6.08 -3.47
CA LEU A 87 9.46 -6.54 -4.03
C LEU A 87 8.27 -6.06 -3.18
N GLY A 88 8.34 -6.23 -1.86
CA GLY A 88 7.31 -5.72 -0.95
C GLY A 88 7.21 -4.19 -0.99
N ALA A 89 8.34 -3.48 -1.10
CA ALA A 89 8.36 -2.03 -1.27
C ALA A 89 7.71 -1.60 -2.61
N LEU A 90 7.95 -2.34 -3.70
CA LEU A 90 7.32 -2.08 -5.00
C LEU A 90 5.80 -2.23 -4.92
N VAL A 91 5.31 -3.33 -4.34
CA VAL A 91 3.87 -3.54 -4.12
C VAL A 91 3.28 -2.44 -3.24
N SER A 92 3.98 -2.05 -2.17
CA SER A 92 3.54 -0.98 -1.26
C SER A 92 3.38 0.35 -2.00
N VAL A 93 4.37 0.75 -2.80
CA VAL A 93 4.32 1.98 -3.60
C VAL A 93 3.19 1.92 -4.62
N ALA A 94 2.99 0.78 -5.31
CA ALA A 94 1.92 0.64 -6.29
C ALA A 94 0.53 0.80 -5.65
N VAL A 95 0.24 0.08 -4.57
CA VAL A 95 -1.04 0.14 -3.87
C VAL A 95 -1.31 1.54 -3.31
N ILE A 96 -0.33 2.13 -2.62
CA ILE A 96 -0.49 3.44 -2.00
C ILE A 96 -0.55 4.57 -3.03
N SER A 97 0.08 4.42 -4.20
CA SER A 97 -0.11 5.37 -5.30
C SER A 97 -1.59 5.43 -5.69
N GLY A 98 -2.27 4.29 -5.78
CA GLY A 98 -3.72 4.24 -6.01
C GLY A 98 -4.51 4.96 -4.92
N ALA A 99 -4.22 4.68 -3.65
CA ALA A 99 -4.88 5.34 -2.52
C ALA A 99 -4.71 6.87 -2.56
N ILE A 100 -3.49 7.37 -2.75
CA ILE A 100 -3.20 8.80 -2.85
C ILE A 100 -3.93 9.43 -4.03
N LEU A 101 -3.90 8.80 -5.20
CA LEU A 101 -4.61 9.31 -6.39
C LEU A 101 -6.11 9.39 -6.13
N PHE A 102 -6.71 8.38 -5.47
CA PHE A 102 -8.13 8.41 -5.16
C PHE A 102 -8.49 9.50 -4.14
N HIS A 103 -7.67 9.75 -3.13
CA HIS A 103 -7.87 10.89 -2.23
C HIS A 103 -7.81 12.25 -2.96
N LEU A 104 -6.93 12.40 -3.96
CA LEU A 104 -6.69 13.68 -4.62
C LEU A 104 -7.62 13.97 -5.81
N PHE A 105 -8.06 12.93 -6.52
CA PHE A 105 -8.76 13.07 -7.81
C PHE A 105 -10.17 12.47 -7.82
N THR A 106 -10.71 12.09 -6.67
CA THR A 106 -12.10 11.62 -6.53
C THR A 106 -12.83 12.36 -5.41
N PRO A 107 -14.16 12.21 -5.30
CA PRO A 107 -14.94 12.78 -4.20
C PRO A 107 -14.54 12.29 -2.80
N LEU A 108 -13.66 11.28 -2.69
CA LEU A 108 -13.15 10.79 -1.42
C LEU A 108 -12.49 11.90 -0.59
N GLY A 109 -11.68 12.76 -1.23
CA GLY A 109 -10.99 13.86 -0.57
C GLY A 109 -9.91 13.43 0.43
N VAL A 110 -9.22 14.39 1.05
CA VAL A 110 -8.11 14.13 1.99
C VAL A 110 -8.59 13.82 3.40
N VAL A 111 -9.67 14.46 3.83
CA VAL A 111 -10.23 14.32 5.19
C VAL A 111 -11.40 13.33 5.13
N ILE A 112 -11.30 12.25 5.89
CA ILE A 112 -12.30 11.19 5.96
C ILE A 112 -12.97 11.25 7.33
N ASP A 113 -14.29 11.41 7.37
CA ASP A 113 -15.09 11.43 8.61
C ASP A 113 -14.50 12.31 9.74
N GLY A 114 -13.87 13.43 9.39
CA GLY A 114 -13.27 14.36 10.35
C GLY A 114 -11.91 13.94 10.92
N ASP A 115 -11.22 12.97 10.32
CA ASP A 115 -9.91 12.47 10.76
C ASP A 115 -8.74 13.50 10.66
N GLY A 116 -9.01 14.70 10.15
CA GLY A 116 -8.02 15.76 9.97
C GLY A 116 -6.95 15.44 8.92
N GLY A 117 -7.18 14.46 8.03
CA GLY A 117 -6.22 14.00 7.02
C GLY A 117 -5.22 12.97 7.52
N LEU A 118 -5.51 12.31 8.64
CA LEU A 118 -4.67 11.28 9.24
C LEU A 118 -4.41 10.12 8.27
N LEU A 119 -5.46 9.57 7.64
CA LEU A 119 -5.32 8.46 6.69
C LEU A 119 -4.43 8.84 5.50
N PHE A 120 -4.66 10.02 4.93
CA PHE A 120 -3.87 10.53 3.82
C PHE A 120 -2.40 10.77 4.22
N GLY A 121 -2.16 11.33 5.41
CA GLY A 121 -0.81 11.51 5.96
C GLY A 121 -0.07 10.19 6.14
N MET A 122 -0.76 9.16 6.66
CA MET A 122 -0.20 7.82 6.76
C MET A 122 0.13 7.24 5.37
N ALA A 123 -0.78 7.37 4.39
CA ALA A 123 -0.53 6.94 3.02
C ALA A 123 0.72 7.61 2.42
N CYS A 124 0.83 8.94 2.52
CA CYS A 124 2.02 9.68 2.07
C CYS A 124 3.30 9.19 2.75
N SER A 125 3.27 8.95 4.06
CA SER A 125 4.44 8.47 4.80
C SER A 125 4.90 7.07 4.34
N VAL A 126 3.96 6.17 4.08
CA VAL A 126 4.24 4.82 3.56
C VAL A 126 4.79 4.89 2.15
N TRP A 127 4.22 5.76 1.31
CA TRP A 127 4.66 5.96 -0.06
C TRP A 127 6.13 6.42 -0.11
N ILE A 128 6.48 7.43 0.68
CA ILE A 128 7.85 7.94 0.79
C ILE A 128 8.78 6.84 1.33
N ALA A 129 8.38 6.12 2.38
CA ALA A 129 9.17 5.02 2.93
C ALA A 129 9.44 3.92 1.88
N GLY A 130 8.42 3.56 1.10
CA GLY A 130 8.53 2.57 0.01
C GLY A 130 9.49 3.03 -1.09
N LEU A 131 9.39 4.29 -1.53
CA LEU A 131 10.32 4.85 -2.51
C LEU A 131 11.76 4.86 -2.02
N VAL A 132 11.99 5.26 -0.76
CA VAL A 132 13.34 5.25 -0.17
C VAL A 132 13.89 3.82 -0.12
N LEU A 133 13.08 2.82 0.23
CA LEU A 133 13.49 1.41 0.21
C LEU A 133 13.85 0.90 -1.19
N LEU A 134 13.09 1.31 -2.21
CA LEU A 134 13.37 0.97 -3.62
C LEU A 134 14.69 1.59 -4.08
N LEU A 135 14.89 2.88 -3.82
CA LEU A 135 16.12 3.60 -4.19
C LEU A 135 17.36 2.98 -3.53
N GLN A 136 17.25 2.56 -2.26
CA GLN A 136 18.33 1.89 -1.53
C GLN A 136 18.61 0.46 -1.99
N SER A 137 17.65 -0.17 -2.68
CA SER A 137 17.74 -1.56 -3.11
C SER A 137 18.01 -1.70 -4.62
N ARG A 138 18.25 -0.59 -5.33
CA ARG A 138 18.47 -0.55 -6.79
C ARG A 138 19.60 -1.49 -7.25
N ASP A 139 20.73 -1.49 -6.54
CA ASP A 139 21.91 -2.26 -6.94
C ASP A 139 21.64 -3.78 -6.77
N LEU A 140 20.87 -4.15 -5.75
CA LEU A 140 20.41 -5.53 -5.52
C LEU A 140 19.46 -5.99 -6.63
N LEU A 141 18.54 -5.12 -7.07
CA LEU A 141 17.61 -5.42 -8.16
C LEU A 141 18.35 -5.59 -9.49
N LEU A 142 19.22 -4.65 -9.84
CA LEU A 142 20.01 -4.71 -11.08
C LEU A 142 20.91 -5.95 -11.13
N ALA A 143 21.57 -6.28 -10.03
CA ALA A 143 22.41 -7.48 -9.94
C ALA A 143 21.60 -8.78 -10.19
N ARG A 144 20.34 -8.83 -9.74
CA ARG A 144 19.46 -9.99 -9.97
C ARG A 144 18.90 -10.03 -11.39
N LEU A 145 18.55 -8.88 -11.97
CA LEU A 145 18.12 -8.80 -13.36
C LEU A 145 19.21 -9.33 -14.30
N HIS A 146 20.45 -8.87 -14.13
CA HIS A 146 21.56 -9.36 -14.94
C HIS A 146 21.81 -10.87 -14.80
N ALA A 147 21.64 -11.41 -13.59
CA ALA A 147 21.80 -12.85 -13.34
C ALA A 147 20.70 -13.73 -13.96
N VAL A 148 19.54 -13.16 -14.31
CA VAL A 148 18.45 -13.87 -14.98
C VAL A 148 18.59 -13.78 -16.51
N THR A 149 19.26 -12.75 -17.01
CA THR A 149 19.44 -12.51 -18.46
C THR A 149 20.76 -13.04 -19.02
N ALA A 150 21.66 -13.52 -18.17
CA ALA A 150 22.94 -14.12 -18.54
C ALA A 150 22.85 -15.65 -18.52
#